data_AF-A0A816XDL5-F1
#
_entry.id   AF-A0A816XDL5-F1
#
_cell.length_a   1.000
_cell.length_b   1.000
_cell.length_c   1.000
_cell.angle_alpha   90.00
_cell.angle_beta   90.00
_cell.angle_gamma   90.00
#
_symmetry.space_group_name_H-M   'P 1'
#
loop_
_entity.id
_entity.type
_entity.pdbx_description
1 polymer ?
#
loop_
_entity_poly.entity_id
_entity_poly.type
_entity_poly.pdbx_seq_one_letter_code
_entity_poly.pdbx_strand_id
1 'polypeptide(L)' 'MLKGEFIDLKWTITCPPLILEGEADEKYDVEKNVQSHSIHNGIKAGNLAKIIVNELTEKKFVHARIGMVDNSE' A
#
# COMPACT_ATOMS: atom_id res chain seq x y z
N MET A 1 -10.39 11.85 36.24
CA MET A 1 -9.56 11.53 35.06
C MET A 1 -9.68 10.04 34.79
N LEU A 2 -10.39 9.64 33.73
CA LEU A 2 -10.32 8.26 33.27
C LEU A 2 -8.92 8.04 32.69
N LYS A 3 -8.14 7.14 33.28
CA LYS A 3 -6.92 6.61 32.66
C LYS A 3 -7.38 5.77 31.47
N GLY A 4 -7.56 6.39 30.31
CA GLY A 4 -7.71 5.66 29.06
C GLY A 4 -6.38 4.97 28.77
N GLU A 5 -6.37 3.65 28.76
CA GLU A 5 -5.26 2.91 28.15
C GLU A 5 -5.25 3.27 26.66
N PHE A 6 -4.21 3.97 26.22
CA PHE A 6 -4.01 4.22 24.80
C PHE A 6 -3.69 2.89 24.13
N ILE A 7 -4.63 2.39 23.33
CA ILE A 7 -4.40 1.21 22.49
C ILE A 7 -3.43 1.62 21.38
N ASP A 8 -2.24 1.03 21.38
CA ASP A 8 -1.28 1.15 20.28
C ASP A 8 -1.75 0.29 19.10
N LEU A 9 -2.61 0.87 18.26
CA LEU A 9 -3.18 0.20 17.10
C LEU A 9 -2.13 0.09 15.99
N LYS A 10 -1.77 -1.14 15.61
CA LYS A 10 -0.95 -1.38 14.41
C LYS A 10 -1.79 -1.15 13.16
N TRP A 11 -1.43 -0.13 12.39
CA TRP A 11 -2.14 0.25 11.16
C TRP A 11 -1.16 0.50 10.01
N THR A 12 -1.65 0.26 8.80
CA THR A 12 -0.99 0.67 7.55
C THR A 12 -2.07 1.22 6.62
N ILE A 13 -1.83 2.38 6.01
CA ILE A 13 -2.77 3.02 5.08
C ILE A 13 -2.20 2.93 3.67
N THR A 14 -2.91 2.24 2.77
CA THR A 14 -2.56 2.17 1.35
C THR A 14 -3.22 3.32 0.58
N CYS A 15 -2.44 4.01 -0.27
CA CYS A 15 -2.95 5.12 -1.08
C CYS A 15 -2.68 4.85 -2.56
N PRO A 16 -3.39 3.94 -3.24
CA PRO A 16 -3.10 3.61 -4.63
C PRO A 16 -3.29 4.79 -5.59
N PRO A 17 -2.63 4.81 -6.77
CA PRO A 17 -3.05 5.63 -7.90
C PRO A 17 -4.39 5.12 -8.46
N LEU A 18 -4.79 5.54 -9.66
CA LEU A 18 -5.95 4.95 -10.34
C LEU A 18 -5.79 3.42 -10.39
N ILE A 19 -6.85 2.70 -10.05
CA ILE A 19 -6.84 1.24 -10.04
C ILE A 19 -7.31 0.76 -11.41
N LEU A 20 -6.50 -0.06 -12.06
CA LEU A 20 -6.77 -0.67 -13.35
C LEU A 20 -7.18 -2.13 -13.16
N GLU A 21 -8.08 -2.63 -14.01
CA GLU A 21 -8.35 -4.06 -14.07
C GLU A 21 -7.10 -4.82 -14.55
N GLY A 22 -6.81 -5.97 -13.95
CA GLY A 22 -5.68 -6.81 -14.33
C GLY A 22 -5.19 -7.73 -13.24
N GLU A 23 -4.59 -8.86 -13.66
CA GLU A 23 -3.88 -9.78 -12.78
C GLU A 23 -2.57 -9.18 -12.26
N ALA A 24 -2.04 -9.75 -11.19
CA ALA A 24 -0.77 -9.31 -10.61
C ALA A 24 0.39 -9.70 -11.54
N ASP A 25 1.25 -8.74 -11.84
CA ASP A 25 2.52 -8.95 -12.56
C ASP A 25 3.74 -8.55 -11.72
N GLU A 26 3.51 -8.06 -10.49
CA GLU A 26 4.53 -7.68 -9.51
C GLU A 26 5.48 -6.57 -9.96
N LYS A 27 5.08 -5.80 -10.98
CA LYS A 27 5.85 -4.65 -11.47
C LYS A 27 5.47 -3.37 -10.73
N TYR A 28 5.86 -3.28 -9.47
CA TYR A 28 5.62 -2.08 -8.65
C TYR A 28 6.67 -1.92 -7.54
N ASP A 29 6.81 -0.69 -7.06
CA ASP A 29 7.50 -0.34 -5.82
C ASP A 29 6.52 0.19 -4.78
N VAL A 30 6.87 0.02 -3.50
CA VAL A 30 6.07 0.49 -2.35
C VAL A 30 6.97 1.30 -1.42
N GLU A 31 6.57 2.54 -1.15
CA GLU A 31 7.36 3.48 -0.36
C GLU A 31 6.56 4.15 0.75
N LYS A 32 7.21 4.33 1.90
CA LYS A 32 6.60 4.97 3.08
C LYS A 32 6.48 6.47 2.86
N ASN A 33 5.29 7.00 3.10
CA ASN A 33 4.96 8.43 3.05
C ASN A 33 5.16 9.13 1.70
N VAL A 34 5.37 8.37 0.62
CA VAL A 34 5.52 8.92 -0.74
C VAL A 34 4.17 8.99 -1.45
N GLN A 35 4.01 9.97 -2.34
CA GLN A 35 2.81 10.06 -3.18
C GLN A 35 2.86 8.98 -4.25
N SER A 36 1.78 8.22 -4.40
CA SER A 36 1.68 7.24 -5.47
C SER A 36 1.73 7.91 -6.83
N HIS A 37 2.49 7.30 -7.74
CA HIS A 37 2.63 7.74 -9.11
C HIS A 37 2.64 6.51 -10.02
N SER A 38 2.18 6.65 -11.25
CA SER A 38 2.24 5.56 -12.23
C SER A 38 2.60 6.16 -13.57
N ILE A 39 3.57 5.53 -14.24
CA ILE A 39 3.96 5.88 -15.60
C ILE A 39 2.83 5.53 -16.58
N HIS A 40 2.02 4.52 -16.24
CA HIS A 40 0.96 3.95 -17.08
C HIS A 40 -0.46 4.30 -16.59
N ASN A 41 -0.59 5.44 -15.90
CA ASN A 41 -1.86 5.95 -15.39
C ASN A 41 -2.58 5.06 -14.35
N GLY A 42 -1.94 4.10 -13.72
CA GLY A 42 -2.54 3.36 -12.61
C GLY A 42 -1.75 2.17 -12.08
N ILE A 43 -2.36 1.42 -11.18
CA ILE A 43 -1.85 0.14 -10.67
C ILE A 43 -2.89 -0.95 -10.94
N LYS A 44 -2.44 -2.14 -11.36
CA LYS A 44 -3.33 -3.28 -11.53
C LYS A 44 -3.95 -3.69 -10.19
N ALA A 45 -5.23 -4.04 -10.19
CA ALA A 45 -5.95 -4.49 -9.00
C ALA A 45 -5.28 -5.71 -8.35
N GLY A 46 -4.74 -6.64 -9.15
CA GLY A 46 -3.95 -7.77 -8.65
C GLY A 46 -2.69 -7.35 -7.88
N ASN A 47 -1.97 -6.33 -8.35
CA ASN A 47 -0.79 -5.79 -7.67
C ASN A 47 -1.19 -5.11 -6.35
N LEU A 48 -2.25 -4.29 -6.35
CA LEU A 48 -2.78 -3.70 -5.12
C LEU A 48 -3.15 -4.76 -4.07
N ALA A 49 -3.86 -5.81 -4.48
CA ALA A 49 -4.21 -6.92 -3.60
C ALA A 49 -2.96 -7.60 -3.02
N LYS A 50 -1.93 -7.83 -3.85
CA LYS A 50 -0.67 -8.43 -3.42
C LYS A 50 0.09 -7.56 -2.42
N ILE A 51 0.11 -6.24 -2.62
CA ILE A 51 0.70 -5.29 -1.66
C ILE A 51 0.01 -5.38 -0.30
N ILE A 52 -1.33 -5.41 -0.29
CA ILE A 52 -2.12 -5.52 0.96
C ILE A 52 -1.82 -6.85 1.67
N VAL A 53 -1.81 -7.96 0.93
CA VAL A 53 -1.49 -9.29 1.49
C VAL A 53 -0.08 -9.32 2.07
N ASN A 54 0.91 -8.79 1.33
CA ASN A 54 2.30 -8.75 1.80
C ASN A 54 2.44 -7.90 3.06
N GLU A 55 1.75 -6.76 3.16
CA GLU A 55 1.82 -5.96 4.38
C GLU A 55 1.14 -6.64 5.58
N LEU A 56 0.05 -7.38 5.36
CA LEU A 56 -0.61 -8.14 6.43
C LEU A 56 0.29 -9.25 6.99
N THR A 57 1.14 -9.85 6.15
CA THR A 57 2.05 -10.94 6.53
C THR A 57 3.39 -10.41 7.06
N GLU A 58 4.03 -9.49 6.34
CA GLU A 58 5.38 -9.00 6.63
C GLU A 58 5.39 -7.84 7.64
N LYS A 59 4.33 -7.03 7.69
CA LYS A 59 4.19 -5.88 8.60
C LYS A 59 5.36 -4.90 8.52
N LYS A 60 5.82 -4.65 7.30
CA LYS A 60 6.99 -3.79 7.02
C LYS A 60 6.68 -2.32 7.25
N PHE A 61 5.43 -1.91 7.08
CA PHE A 61 5.00 -0.52 7.08
C PHE A 61 4.04 -0.17 8.23
N VAL A 62 4.19 -0.82 9.39
CA VAL A 62 3.40 -0.49 10.59
C VAL A 62 3.55 1.00 10.95
N HIS A 63 2.41 1.61 11.27
CA HIS A 63 2.24 3.04 11.55
C HIS A 63 2.72 3.92 10.38
N ALA A 64 2.36 3.52 9.16
CA ALA A 64 2.71 4.27 7.96
C ALA A 64 1.58 4.38 6.95
N ARG A 65 1.58 5.51 6.25
CA ARG A 65 0.96 5.61 4.92
C ARG A 65 1.97 5.09 3.91
N ILE A 66 1.50 4.32 2.93
CA ILE A 66 2.34 3.85 1.82
C ILE A 66 1.80 4.32 0.48
N GLY A 67 2.72 4.79 -0.35
CA GLY A 67 2.50 5.05 -1.76
C GLY A 67 3.03 3.89 -2.62
N MET A 68 2.54 3.83 -3.86
CA MET A 68 2.86 2.79 -4.83
C MET A 68 3.34 3.44 -6.11
N VAL A 69 4.40 2.87 -6.70
CA VAL A 69 4.90 3.26 -8.02
C VAL A 69 4.75 2.08 -8.95
N ASP A 70 3.90 2.19 -9.96
CA ASP A 70 3.72 1.11 -10.95
C ASP A 70 4.79 1.24 -12.05
N ASN A 71 5.49 0.13 -12.28
CA ASN A 71 6.61 -0.01 -13.23
C ASN A 71 6.24 -0.97 -14.38
N SER A 72 4.95 -1.20 -14.63
CA SER A 72 4.49 -2.17 -15.61
C SER A 72 4.55 -1.61 -17.03
N GLU A 73 5.50 -2.09 -17.86
CA GLU A 73 5.59 -1.74 -19.31
C GLU A 73 4.27 -1.88 -20.08
#